data_AF-A0A8X6INN0-F1
#
_entry.id   AF-A0A8X6INN0-F1
#
_cell.length_a   1.000
_cell.length_b   1.000
_cell.length_c   1.000
_cell.angle_alpha   90.00
_cell.angle_beta   90.00
_cell.angle_gamma   90.00
#
_symmetry.space_group_name_H-M   'P 1'
#
loop_
_entity.id
_entity.type
_entity.pdbx_description
1 polymer ?
#
loop_
_entity_poly.entity_id
_entity_poly.type
_entity_poly.pdbx_seq_one_letter_code
_entity_poly.pdbx_strand_id
1 'polypeptide(L)'
;MFVGGIIRIFVSISTYFFQLADSFHAFENCVTMAPVPESDKLLQEVDNYIRSNDVMIFSKTTCPFCNKVKALLSSMGIQFTVLELDTLA
;
A
#
# COMPACT_ATOMS: atom_id res chain seq x y z
N MET A 1 -48.11 18.33 -18.91
CA MET A 1 -46.95 19.26 -18.94
C MET A 1 -46.43 19.45 -17.52
N PHE A 2 -45.84 18.44 -16.88
CA PHE A 2 -45.14 18.54 -15.59
C PHE A 2 -44.36 17.23 -15.34
N VAL A 3 -43.43 16.89 -16.24
CA VAL A 3 -42.49 15.76 -16.06
C VAL A 3 -41.20 16.13 -16.77
N GLY A 4 -40.37 16.93 -16.11
CA GLY A 4 -39.13 17.45 -16.69
C GLY A 4 -38.19 18.12 -15.67
N GLY A 5 -38.74 18.60 -14.54
CA GLY A 5 -37.95 19.23 -13.47
C GLY A 5 -37.32 18.27 -12.46
N ILE A 6 -37.99 17.15 -12.13
CA ILE A 6 -37.55 16.24 -11.05
C ILE A 6 -36.36 15.37 -11.49
N ILE A 7 -36.31 14.96 -12.76
CA ILE A 7 -35.20 14.18 -13.33
C ILE A 7 -33.89 14.98 -13.35
N ARG A 8 -33.94 16.31 -13.53
CA ARG A 8 -32.74 17.15 -13.54
C ARG A 8 -32.11 17.31 -12.15
N ILE A 9 -32.92 17.30 -11.10
CA ILE A 9 -32.41 17.36 -9.72
C ILE A 9 -31.68 16.05 -9.38
N PHE A 10 -32.20 14.90 -9.82
CA PHE A 10 -31.56 13.61 -9.56
C PHE A 10 -30.21 13.44 -10.30
N VAL A 11 -30.11 13.87 -11.56
CA VAL A 11 -28.83 13.85 -12.28
C VAL A 11 -27.83 14.80 -11.62
N SER A 12 -28.27 15.99 -11.21
CA SER A 12 -27.39 16.97 -10.58
C SER A 12 -26.83 16.48 -9.24
N ILE A 13 -27.66 15.88 -8.36
CA ILE A 13 -27.21 15.34 -7.07
C ILE A 13 -26.25 14.16 -7.27
N SER A 14 -26.48 13.29 -8.26
CA SER A 14 -25.58 12.18 -8.57
C SER A 14 -24.23 12.65 -9.10
N THR A 15 -24.19 13.71 -9.92
CA THR A 15 -22.92 14.30 -10.39
C THR A 15 -22.18 15.05 -9.28
N TYR A 16 -22.86 15.66 -8.31
CA TYR A 16 -22.20 16.33 -7.18
C TYR A 16 -21.53 15.33 -6.23
N PHE A 17 -22.12 14.13 -6.05
CA PHE A 17 -21.50 13.08 -5.25
C PHE A 17 -20.29 12.43 -5.97
N PHE A 18 -20.38 12.29 -7.30
CA PHE A 18 -19.29 11.75 -8.11
C PHE A 18 -18.09 12.72 -8.21
N GLN A 19 -18.32 14.04 -8.23
CA GLN A 19 -17.25 15.05 -8.31
C GLN A 19 -16.36 15.11 -7.04
N LEU A 20 -16.81 14.56 -5.90
CA LEU A 20 -15.99 14.42 -4.68
C LEU A 20 -15.07 13.18 -4.73
N ALA A 21 -15.30 12.24 -5.65
CA ALA A 21 -14.40 11.11 -5.90
C ALA A 21 -13.18 11.50 -6.76
N ASP A 22 -13.24 12.62 -7.49
CA ASP A 22 -12.17 13.10 -8.37
C ASP A 22 -11.03 13.87 -7.65
N SER A 23 -10.97 13.83 -6.31
CA SER A 23 -9.77 14.26 -5.57
C SER A 23 -8.75 13.13 -5.34
N PHE A 24 -9.00 11.91 -5.83
CA PHE A 24 -8.06 10.78 -5.71
C PHE A 24 -7.11 10.61 -6.91
N HIS A 25 -7.29 11.39 -7.98
CA HIS A 25 -6.57 11.19 -9.25
C HIS A 25 -5.16 11.81 -9.31
N ALA A 26 -4.58 12.16 -8.15
CA ALA A 26 -3.17 12.51 -8.02
C ALA A 26 -2.36 11.45 -7.24
N PHE A 27 -2.99 10.37 -6.74
CA PHE A 27 -2.27 9.30 -6.05
C PHE A 27 -1.86 8.13 -6.96
N GLU A 28 -2.53 7.92 -8.10
CA GLU A 28 -2.24 6.74 -8.95
C GLU A 28 -0.87 6.75 -9.64
N ASN A 29 -0.23 7.92 -9.80
CA ASN A 29 1.05 8.01 -10.51
C ASN A 29 2.28 8.17 -9.60
N CYS A 30 2.16 7.91 -8.30
CA CYS A 30 3.32 7.78 -7.39
C CYS A 30 3.67 6.32 -7.07
N VAL A 31 2.79 5.36 -7.36
CA VAL A 31 2.96 3.96 -6.93
C VAL A 31 3.43 3.02 -8.06
N THR A 32 3.60 3.52 -9.29
CA THR A 32 4.08 2.67 -10.39
C THR A 32 5.57 2.39 -10.25
N MET A 33 5.91 1.32 -9.51
CA MET A 33 7.26 0.77 -9.52
C MET A 33 7.57 0.22 -10.92
N ALA A 34 8.82 0.40 -11.38
CA ALA A 34 9.26 -0.15 -12.65
C ALA A 34 9.05 -1.68 -12.66
N PRO A 35 8.60 -2.27 -13.78
CA PRO A 35 8.44 -3.72 -13.87
C PRO A 35 9.78 -4.41 -13.65
N VAL A 36 9.86 -5.21 -12.58
CA VAL A 36 11.03 -6.01 -12.24
C VAL A 36 11.05 -7.22 -13.19
N PRO A 37 12.17 -7.51 -13.89
CA PRO A 37 12.27 -8.69 -14.75
C PRO A 37 12.03 -9.97 -13.93
N GLU A 38 11.20 -10.83 -14.50
CA GLU A 38 10.57 -12.02 -13.93
C GLU A 38 11.49 -12.88 -13.06
N SER A 39 11.17 -12.92 -11.77
CA SER A 39 11.49 -14.02 -10.88
C SER A 39 10.20 -14.39 -10.14
N ASP A 40 9.21 -14.92 -10.87
CA ASP A 40 7.84 -15.16 -10.38
C ASP A 40 7.79 -15.84 -9.02
N LYS A 41 8.71 -16.78 -8.78
CA LYS A 41 8.82 -17.49 -7.50
C LYS A 41 9.23 -16.57 -6.34
N LEU A 42 10.17 -15.66 -6.57
CA LEU A 42 10.62 -14.71 -5.54
C LEU A 42 9.54 -13.68 -5.23
N LEU A 43 8.83 -13.21 -6.26
CA LEU A 43 7.71 -12.28 -6.09
C LEU A 43 6.58 -12.92 -5.27
N GLN A 44 6.23 -14.17 -5.57
CA GLN A 44 5.24 -14.92 -4.79
C GLN A 44 5.66 -15.12 -3.34
N GLU A 45 6.95 -15.40 -3.09
CA GLU A 45 7.45 -15.60 -1.73
C GLU A 45 7.42 -14.29 -0.93
N VAL A 46 7.86 -13.18 -1.52
CA VAL A 46 7.78 -11.85 -0.91
C VAL A 46 6.34 -11.46 -0.62
N ASP A 47 5.42 -11.70 -1.55
CA ASP A 47 3.99 -11.46 -1.35
C ASP A 47 3.43 -12.29 -0.19
N ASN A 48 3.85 -13.54 -0.04
CA ASN A 48 3.43 -14.39 1.06
C ASN A 48 3.91 -13.84 2.41
N TYR A 49 5.17 -13.38 2.50
CA TYR A 49 5.68 -12.75 3.72
C TYR A 49 4.93 -11.47 4.08
N ILE A 50 4.61 -10.63 3.09
CA ILE A 50 3.85 -9.39 3.31
C ILE A 50 2.43 -9.69 3.75
N ARG A 51 1.76 -10.68 3.14
CA ARG A 51 0.38 -11.04 3.48
C ARG A 51 0.24 -11.74 4.83
N SER A 52 1.28 -12.45 5.27
CA SER A 52 1.24 -13.24 6.51
C SER A 52 1.62 -12.42 7.76
N ASN A 53 2.24 -11.25 7.60
CA ASN A 53 2.74 -10.45 8.71
C ASN A 53 2.17 -9.03 8.64
N ASP A 54 1.60 -8.55 9.74
CA ASP A 54 1.09 -7.17 9.82
C ASP A 54 2.21 -6.13 9.66
N VAL A 55 3.42 -6.45 10.17
CA VAL A 55 4.62 -5.63 10.03
C VAL A 55 5.82 -6.51 9.70
N MET A 56 6.34 -6.36 8.49
CA MET A 56 7.51 -7.09 7.98
C MET A 56 8.69 -6.14 7.77
N ILE A 57 9.89 -6.53 8.23
CA ILE A 57 11.14 -5.79 8.05
C ILE A 57 12.11 -6.62 7.22
N PHE A 58 12.43 -6.15 6.04
CA PHE A 58 13.53 -6.68 5.23
C PHE A 58 14.81 -5.89 5.55
N SER A 59 15.82 -6.53 6.13
CA SER A 59 17.05 -5.86 6.58
C SER A 59 18.33 -6.60 6.21
N LYS A 60 19.46 -5.97 6.58
CA LYS A 60 20.79 -6.60 6.61
C LYS A 60 21.37 -6.52 8.02
N THR A 61 22.06 -7.56 8.46
CA THR A 61 22.64 -7.68 9.81
C THR A 61 23.63 -6.56 10.14
N THR A 62 24.43 -6.11 9.17
CA THR A 62 25.45 -5.06 9.35
C THR A 62 24.90 -3.62 9.23
N CYS A 63 23.57 -3.44 9.16
CA CYS A 63 22.98 -2.11 8.95
C CYS A 63 22.59 -1.43 10.28
N PRO A 64 23.26 -0.31 10.66
CA PRO A 64 22.94 0.39 11.91
C PRO A 64 21.57 1.07 11.89
N PHE A 65 21.00 1.33 10.71
CA PHE A 65 19.67 1.94 10.56
C PHE A 65 18.56 0.93 10.87
N CYS A 66 18.72 -0.33 10.47
CA CYS A 66 17.75 -1.39 10.74
C CYS A 66 17.57 -1.60 12.25
N ASN A 67 18.65 -1.49 13.03
CA ASN A 67 18.59 -1.57 14.49
C ASN A 67 17.74 -0.47 15.13
N LYS A 68 17.79 0.75 14.58
CA LYS A 68 16.96 1.87 15.07
C LYS A 68 15.47 1.61 14.82
N VAL A 69 15.13 1.08 13.64
CA VAL A 69 13.74 0.76 13.28
C VAL A 69 13.20 -0.36 14.16
N LYS A 70 13.98 -1.43 14.38
CA LYS A 70 13.60 -2.53 15.27
C LYS A 70 13.37 -2.04 16.71
N ALA A 71 14.28 -1.21 17.24
CA ALA A 71 14.13 -0.64 18.58
C ALA A 71 12.91 0.27 18.69
N LEU A 72 12.63 1.06 17.66
CA LEU A 72 11.46 1.95 17.60
C LEU A 72 10.15 1.15 17.61
N LEU A 73 10.02 0.13 16.76
CA LEU A 73 8.85 -0.73 16.70
C LEU A 73 8.65 -1.52 18.00
N SER A 74 9.74 -2.01 18.60
CA SER A 74 9.71 -2.70 19.89
C SER A 74 9.30 -1.79 21.04
N SER A 75 9.77 -0.53 21.05
CA SER A 75 9.36 0.49 22.03
C SER A 75 7.85 0.78 21.98
N MET A 76 7.25 0.68 20.80
CA MET A 76 5.80 0.82 20.60
C MET A 76 5.02 -0.46 20.91
N GLY A 77 5.68 -1.57 21.27
CA GLY A 77 5.02 -2.85 21.53
C GLY A 77 4.42 -3.50 20.28
N ILE A 78 4.87 -3.11 19.09
CA ILE A 78 4.39 -3.66 17.83
C ILE A 78 5.11 -4.98 17.57
N GLN A 79 4.36 -6.04 17.29
CA GLN A 79 4.93 -7.31 16.86
C GLN A 79 5.35 -7.18 15.39
N PHE A 80 6.63 -7.44 15.09
CA PHE A 80 7.16 -7.38 13.75
C PHE A 80 8.04 -8.59 13.45
N THR A 81 8.05 -9.00 12.18
CA THR A 81 8.87 -10.10 11.69
C THR A 81 10.04 -9.53 10.89
N VAL A 82 11.25 -10.05 11.13
CA VAL A 82 12.48 -9.60 10.45
C VAL A 82 12.99 -10.70 9.53
N LEU A 83 13.27 -10.34 8.27
CA LEU A 83 14.00 -11.19 7.33
C LEU A 83 15.35 -10.52 7.00
N GLU A 84 16.44 -11.17 7.41
CA GLU A 84 17.82 -10.72 7.13
C GLU A 84 18.29 -11.30 5.79
N LEU A 85 18.36 -10.46 4.77
CA LEU A 85 18.67 -10.88 3.39
C LEU A 85 20.11 -11.37 3.23
N ASP A 86 21.03 -10.98 4.12
CA ASP A 86 22.43 -11.46 4.10
C ASP A 86 22.59 -12.90 4.60
N THR A 87 21.60 -13.44 5.29
CA THR A 87 21.61 -14.83 5.79
C THR A 87 21.02 -15.83 4.81
N LEU A 88 20.36 -15.34 3.76
CA LEU A 88 19.79 -16.14 2.67
C LEU A 88 20.91 -16.37 1.64
N ALA A 89 21.79 -17.34 1.94
CA ALA A 89 22.88 -17.77 1.07
C ALA A 89 22.41 -18.69 -0.05
#